data_AF-E6PGS0-F1
#
_entry.id   AF-E6PGS0-F1
#
_cell.length_a   1.000
_cell.length_b   1.000
_cell.length_c   1.000
_cell.angle_alpha   90.00
_cell.angle_beta   90.00
_cell.angle_gamma   90.00
#
_symmetry.space_group_name_H-M   'P 1'
#
loop_
_entity.id
_entity.type
_entity.pdbx_description
1 polymer ?
#
loop_
_entity_poly.entity_id
_entity_poly.type
_entity_poly.pdbx_seq_one_letter_code
_entity_poly.pdbx_strand_id
1 'polypeptide(L)'
;MLAARSVKLTNGTIASCRRARLVTRKFAATASDTKNVRKRRLRFSSKTHEKIAAVANLAAQYYRERGRDFPWRHERDGFRLAVAEILLQKTRAESVVPVYARIIASYPNALALATADSGEIEAMLRPLGLSRKRSMQLIGMAEAVERLGTDVFEDWRETLDCVPGIGAYGARAIACFRCDQKLGIVDVNVARILRRVFRISNGDVRAPIYQRYADAIGAAAPDARATNFGLLDIGAGVCATSPKCVICPLEAHCSRYRVRSRPET
;
A
#
# COMPACT_ATOMS: atom_id res chain seq x y z
N MET A 1 -41.40 1.24 7.40
CA MET A 1 -41.04 2.20 6.34
C MET A 1 -40.09 3.23 6.92
N LEU A 2 -38.77 3.02 6.80
CA LEU A 2 -37.76 4.01 7.18
C LEU A 2 -36.83 4.18 5.98
N ALA A 3 -36.77 5.41 5.48
CA ALA A 3 -36.04 5.79 4.29
C ALA A 3 -34.53 5.70 4.53
N ALA A 4 -33.86 4.83 3.78
CA ALA A 4 -32.41 4.76 3.69
C ALA A 4 -31.88 6.11 3.18
N ARG A 5 -31.20 6.87 4.04
CA ARG A 5 -30.46 8.07 3.64
C ARG A 5 -29.16 7.62 2.97
N SER A 6 -29.25 7.33 1.67
CA SER A 6 -28.09 7.14 0.79
C SER A 6 -27.21 8.40 0.84
N VAL A 7 -25.97 8.26 1.29
CA VAL A 7 -24.94 9.27 1.01
C VAL A 7 -24.66 9.17 -0.49
N LYS A 8 -25.30 10.02 -1.29
CA LYS A 8 -25.07 10.10 -2.74
C LYS A 8 -23.60 10.44 -2.98
N LEU A 9 -22.78 9.46 -3.32
CA LEU A 9 -21.58 9.70 -4.12
C LEU A 9 -22.04 10.49 -5.35
N THR A 10 -21.52 11.70 -5.54
CA THR A 10 -21.98 12.56 -6.63
C THR A 10 -21.69 11.88 -7.97
N ASN A 11 -22.62 11.99 -8.92
CA ASN A 11 -22.46 11.49 -10.28
C ASN A 11 -21.17 11.98 -10.97
N GLY A 12 -20.54 13.07 -10.48
CA GLY A 12 -19.29 13.63 -10.99
C GLY A 12 -18.06 12.74 -10.78
N THR A 13 -17.88 12.11 -9.62
CA THR A 13 -16.72 11.24 -9.35
C THR A 13 -16.78 9.94 -10.17
N ILE A 14 -18.00 9.42 -10.38
CA ILE A 14 -18.27 8.21 -11.17
C ILE A 14 -18.20 8.49 -12.68
N ALA A 15 -18.67 9.65 -13.15
CA ALA A 15 -18.54 10.07 -14.55
C ALA A 15 -17.08 10.28 -14.95
N SER A 16 -16.23 10.77 -14.03
CA SER A 16 -14.78 10.84 -14.23
C SER A 16 -14.16 9.46 -14.48
N CYS A 17 -14.58 8.46 -13.70
CA CYS A 17 -14.07 7.08 -13.79
C CYS A 17 -14.63 6.31 -15.01
N ARG A 18 -15.91 6.50 -15.39
CA ARG A 18 -16.47 5.95 -16.64
C ARG A 18 -15.91 6.62 -17.90
N ARG A 19 -15.62 7.94 -17.85
CA ARG A 19 -14.97 8.66 -18.94
C ARG A 19 -13.52 8.19 -19.12
N ALA A 20 -12.83 7.80 -18.04
CA ALA A 20 -11.54 7.11 -18.13
C ALA A 20 -11.64 5.79 -18.95
N ARG A 21 -12.65 4.94 -18.68
CA ARG A 21 -12.90 3.69 -19.46
C ARG A 21 -13.17 3.92 -20.96
N LEU A 22 -13.79 5.03 -21.34
CA LEU A 22 -14.11 5.37 -22.74
C LEU A 22 -12.96 6.09 -23.45
N VAL A 23 -12.17 6.89 -22.73
CA VAL A 23 -11.01 7.60 -23.28
C VAL A 23 -9.84 6.63 -23.50
N THR A 24 -9.64 5.63 -22.62
CA THR A 24 -8.56 4.62 -22.79
C THR A 24 -8.80 3.70 -23.99
N ARG A 25 -10.05 3.35 -24.33
CA ARG A 25 -10.38 2.63 -25.57
C ARG A 25 -10.10 3.44 -26.84
N LYS A 26 -10.17 4.78 -26.79
CA LYS A 26 -9.81 5.65 -27.94
C LYS A 26 -8.31 5.96 -28.04
N PHE A 27 -7.56 5.93 -26.94
CA PHE A 27 -6.11 6.14 -26.96
C PHE A 27 -5.28 4.88 -27.26
N ALA A 28 -5.88 3.69 -27.23
CA ALA A 28 -5.25 2.47 -27.75
C ALA A 28 -4.97 2.53 -29.28
N ALA A 29 -5.57 3.49 -29.99
CA ALA A 29 -5.42 3.65 -31.44
C ALA A 29 -4.34 4.68 -31.88
N THR A 30 -3.62 5.34 -30.96
CA THR A 30 -2.55 6.29 -31.30
C THR A 30 -1.19 5.89 -30.73
N ALA A 31 -0.83 4.63 -30.95
CA ALA A 31 0.50 4.10 -30.67
C ALA A 31 1.51 4.51 -31.75
N SER A 32 1.88 5.79 -31.84
CA SER A 32 3.08 6.20 -32.59
C SER A 32 3.95 7.25 -31.90
N ASP A 33 3.42 8.02 -30.95
CA ASP A 33 4.18 9.15 -30.35
C ASP A 33 4.85 8.88 -28.99
N THR A 34 4.75 7.66 -28.45
CA THR A 34 5.26 7.31 -27.11
C THR A 34 6.73 6.86 -27.08
N LYS A 35 7.42 6.82 -28.22
CA LYS A 35 8.81 6.30 -28.30
C LYS A 35 9.87 7.27 -27.79
N ASN A 36 9.63 8.59 -27.78
CA ASN A 36 10.67 9.59 -27.44
C ASN A 36 10.68 10.09 -25.98
N VAL A 37 9.59 9.95 -25.22
CA VAL A 37 9.55 10.42 -23.80
C VAL A 37 10.18 9.39 -22.83
N ARG A 38 10.32 8.12 -23.23
CA ARG A 38 10.80 7.01 -22.37
C ARG A 38 12.32 7.01 -22.08
N LYS A 39 13.12 7.88 -22.70
CA LYS A 39 14.60 7.79 -22.70
C LYS A 39 15.38 8.72 -21.76
N ARG A 40 14.71 9.50 -20.89
CA ARG A 40 15.38 10.24 -19.79
C ARG A 40 15.00 9.72 -18.39
N ARG A 41 14.90 8.39 -18.22
CA ARG A 41 15.02 7.81 -16.88
C ARG A 41 16.51 7.86 -16.51
N LEU A 42 16.90 8.72 -15.57
CA LEU A 42 18.14 8.60 -14.80
C LEU A 42 18.39 7.11 -14.56
N ARG A 43 19.39 6.49 -15.19
CA ARG A 43 19.64 5.05 -15.01
C ARG A 43 20.33 4.87 -13.65
N PHE A 44 19.91 3.88 -12.86
CA PHE A 44 20.68 3.51 -11.67
C PHE A 44 22.05 2.94 -12.14
N SER A 45 23.12 3.26 -11.40
CA SER A 45 24.43 2.64 -11.66
C SER A 45 24.39 1.13 -11.34
N SER A 46 25.34 0.34 -11.86
CA SER A 46 25.46 -1.11 -11.52
C SER A 46 25.46 -1.34 -10.01
N LYS A 47 26.31 -0.60 -9.30
CA LYS A 47 26.39 -0.63 -7.83
C LYS A 47 25.06 -0.31 -7.14
N THR A 48 24.23 0.54 -7.74
CA THR A 48 22.91 0.84 -7.18
C THR A 48 21.93 -0.31 -7.44
N HIS A 49 21.99 -0.96 -8.61
CA HIS A 49 21.19 -2.15 -8.88
C HIS A 49 21.54 -3.33 -7.97
N GLU A 50 22.84 -3.60 -7.77
CA GLU A 50 23.30 -4.64 -6.82
C GLU A 50 22.77 -4.39 -5.42
N LYS A 51 22.84 -3.13 -4.97
CA LYS A 51 22.30 -2.70 -3.68
C LYS A 51 20.78 -2.82 -3.60
N ILE A 52 20.05 -2.51 -4.68
CA ILE A 52 18.60 -2.69 -4.76
C ILE A 52 18.25 -4.18 -4.61
N ALA A 53 18.94 -5.07 -5.33
CA ALA A 53 18.71 -6.51 -5.25
C ALA A 53 19.03 -7.05 -3.85
N ALA A 54 20.13 -6.61 -3.24
CA ALA A 54 20.47 -6.99 -1.87
C ALA A 54 19.40 -6.55 -0.86
N VAL A 55 18.91 -5.32 -0.94
CA VAL A 55 17.82 -4.83 -0.08
C VAL A 55 16.55 -5.65 -0.26
N ALA A 56 16.20 -6.02 -1.50
CA ALA A 56 15.03 -6.85 -1.77
C ALA A 56 15.15 -8.22 -1.10
N ASN A 57 16.28 -8.92 -1.33
CA ASN A 57 16.54 -10.24 -0.75
C ASN A 57 16.56 -10.24 0.78
N LEU A 58 17.27 -9.28 1.38
CA LEU A 58 17.41 -9.16 2.83
C LEU A 58 16.06 -8.83 3.51
N ALA A 59 15.24 -7.99 2.88
CA ALA A 59 13.91 -7.70 3.39
C ALA A 59 12.98 -8.93 3.31
N ALA A 60 12.98 -9.65 2.19
CA ALA A 60 12.20 -10.88 2.05
C ALA A 60 12.65 -11.97 3.04
N GLN A 61 13.96 -12.12 3.27
CA GLN A 61 14.51 -13.03 4.26
C GLN A 61 14.09 -12.62 5.68
N TYR A 62 14.23 -11.34 6.03
CA TYR A 62 13.80 -10.83 7.32
C TYR A 62 12.33 -11.13 7.60
N TYR A 63 11.46 -10.96 6.61
CA TYR A 63 10.04 -11.31 6.77
C TYR A 63 9.82 -12.81 7.03
N ARG A 64 10.53 -13.69 6.32
CA ARG A 64 10.41 -15.14 6.51
C ARG A 64 10.88 -15.60 7.89
N GLU A 65 11.91 -14.97 8.45
CA GLU A 65 12.51 -15.38 9.72
C GLU A 65 11.90 -14.67 10.94
N ARG A 66 11.51 -13.41 10.78
CA ARG A 66 11.15 -12.50 11.89
C ARG A 66 9.95 -11.61 11.57
N GLY A 67 9.22 -11.90 10.49
CA GLY A 67 8.04 -11.15 10.10
C GLY A 67 6.98 -11.18 11.19
N ARG A 68 6.30 -10.05 11.38
CA ARG A 68 5.13 -10.00 12.25
C ARG A 68 3.98 -10.77 11.61
N ASP A 69 3.20 -11.44 12.43
CA ASP A 69 2.03 -12.18 11.96
C ASP A 69 0.75 -11.37 12.20
N PHE A 70 -0.04 -11.19 11.14
CA PHE A 70 -1.34 -10.51 11.20
C PHE A 70 -2.32 -11.17 10.22
N PRO A 71 -3.62 -11.25 10.53
CA PRO A 71 -4.59 -12.00 9.72
C PRO A 71 -4.61 -11.61 8.23
N TRP A 72 -4.59 -10.31 7.93
CA TRP A 72 -4.60 -9.80 6.56
C TRP A 72 -3.31 -10.11 5.77
N ARG A 73 -2.22 -10.53 6.42
CA ARG A 73 -1.00 -10.99 5.74
C ARG A 73 -1.11 -12.40 5.18
N HIS A 74 -2.22 -13.10 5.43
CA HIS A 74 -2.54 -14.39 4.82
C HIS A 74 -3.69 -14.31 3.82
N GLU A 75 -4.30 -13.13 3.69
CA GLU A 75 -5.45 -12.91 2.84
C GLU A 75 -5.05 -12.66 1.38
N ARG A 76 -5.91 -13.11 0.48
CA ARG A 76 -5.84 -12.84 -0.97
C ARG A 76 -7.14 -12.22 -1.48
N ASP A 77 -8.22 -12.24 -0.72
CA ASP A 77 -9.46 -11.57 -1.06
C ASP A 77 -9.29 -10.03 -1.06
N GLY A 78 -9.64 -9.39 -2.19
CA GLY A 78 -9.44 -7.96 -2.39
C GLY A 78 -10.29 -7.11 -1.46
N PHE A 79 -11.53 -7.53 -1.17
CA PHE A 79 -12.42 -6.84 -0.26
C PHE A 79 -11.87 -6.86 1.17
N ARG A 80 -11.45 -8.03 1.66
CA ARG A 80 -10.86 -8.18 3.00
C ARG A 80 -9.54 -7.43 3.15
N LEU A 81 -8.70 -7.40 2.11
CA LEU A 81 -7.50 -6.56 2.09
C LEU A 81 -7.86 -5.06 2.11
N ALA A 82 -8.89 -4.63 1.39
CA ALA A 82 -9.37 -3.25 1.42
C ALA A 82 -9.91 -2.85 2.79
N VAL A 83 -10.64 -3.74 3.47
CA VAL A 83 -11.06 -3.55 4.86
C VAL A 83 -9.83 -3.35 5.76
N ALA A 84 -8.85 -4.25 5.71
CA ALA A 84 -7.65 -4.14 6.52
C ALA A 84 -6.89 -2.82 6.28
N GLU A 85 -6.73 -2.41 5.02
CA GLU A 85 -6.08 -1.16 4.65
C GLU A 85 -6.79 0.07 5.22
N ILE A 86 -8.13 0.12 5.17
CA ILE A 86 -8.89 1.23 5.79
C ILE A 86 -8.72 1.25 7.31
N LEU A 87 -8.71 0.09 7.96
CA LEU A 87 -8.54 0.00 9.42
C LEU A 87 -7.11 0.38 9.87
N LEU A 88 -6.09 0.08 9.07
CA LEU A 88 -4.68 0.36 9.38
C LEU A 88 -4.31 1.85 9.27
N GLN A 89 -5.13 2.67 8.60
CA GLN A 89 -4.87 4.10 8.50
C GLN A 89 -4.80 4.75 9.88
N LYS A 90 -3.67 5.39 10.22
CA LYS A 90 -3.48 6.13 11.49
C LYS A 90 -3.70 5.29 12.77
N THR A 91 -3.56 3.97 12.72
CA THR A 91 -3.69 3.10 13.90
C THR A 91 -2.57 2.05 13.93
N ARG A 92 -2.29 1.51 15.12
CA ARG A 92 -1.32 0.43 15.28
C ARG A 92 -1.93 -0.90 14.82
N ALA A 93 -1.16 -1.71 14.12
CA ALA A 93 -1.61 -3.00 13.57
C ALA A 93 -2.18 -3.92 14.66
N GLU A 94 -1.55 -3.97 15.82
CA GLU A 94 -1.96 -4.82 16.95
C GLU A 94 -3.37 -4.45 17.45
N SER A 95 -3.72 -3.17 17.42
CA SER A 95 -5.07 -2.70 17.80
C SER A 95 -6.13 -3.05 16.75
N VAL A 96 -5.73 -3.23 15.49
CA VAL A 96 -6.65 -3.54 14.38
C VAL A 96 -7.08 -5.00 14.41
N VAL A 97 -6.24 -5.93 14.87
CA VAL A 97 -6.52 -7.39 14.86
C VAL A 97 -7.91 -7.77 15.39
N PRO A 98 -8.32 -7.41 16.62
CA PRO A 98 -9.63 -7.81 17.14
C PRO A 98 -10.81 -7.16 16.39
N VAL A 99 -10.63 -5.92 15.93
CA VAL A 99 -11.68 -5.19 15.20
C VAL A 99 -11.85 -5.74 13.79
N TYR A 100 -10.75 -6.07 13.11
CA TYR A 100 -10.76 -6.71 11.80
C TYR A 100 -11.48 -8.06 11.85
N ALA A 101 -11.15 -8.92 12.81
CA ALA A 101 -11.79 -10.22 12.98
C ALA A 101 -13.30 -10.10 13.16
N ARG A 102 -13.75 -9.14 14.00
CA ARG A 102 -15.18 -8.87 14.21
C ARG A 102 -15.86 -8.35 12.94
N ILE A 103 -15.26 -7.40 12.23
CA ILE A 103 -15.83 -6.82 11.01
C ILE A 103 -16.00 -7.90 9.93
N ILE A 104 -14.97 -8.73 9.68
CA ILE A 104 -15.05 -9.78 8.65
C ILE A 104 -16.02 -10.89 9.04
N ALA A 105 -16.17 -11.20 10.33
CA ALA A 105 -17.16 -12.18 10.80
C ALA A 105 -18.60 -11.66 10.63
N SER A 106 -18.86 -10.40 10.95
CA SER A 106 -20.19 -9.79 10.82
C SER A 106 -20.55 -9.44 9.37
N TYR A 107 -19.57 -9.05 8.57
CA TYR A 107 -19.75 -8.57 7.19
C TYR A 107 -18.76 -9.29 6.25
N PRO A 108 -19.05 -10.55 5.86
CA PRO A 108 -18.09 -11.41 5.16
C PRO A 108 -17.81 -11.01 3.71
N ASN A 109 -18.63 -10.15 3.10
CA ASN A 109 -18.50 -9.68 1.72
C ASN A 109 -18.96 -8.21 1.58
N ALA A 110 -18.73 -7.64 0.39
CA ALA A 110 -19.05 -6.25 0.10
C ALA A 110 -20.56 -5.97 0.21
N LEU A 111 -21.43 -6.83 -0.32
CA LEU A 111 -22.88 -6.68 -0.17
C LEU A 111 -23.30 -6.53 1.30
N ALA A 112 -22.85 -7.44 2.16
CA ALA A 112 -23.19 -7.43 3.59
C ALA A 112 -22.72 -6.14 4.28
N LEU A 113 -21.52 -5.65 3.93
CA LEU A 113 -20.98 -4.41 4.51
C LEU A 113 -21.65 -3.15 3.94
N ALA A 114 -22.08 -3.17 2.68
CA ALA A 114 -22.76 -2.06 2.02
C ALA A 114 -24.18 -1.82 2.58
N THR A 115 -24.87 -2.89 3.01
CA THR A 115 -26.22 -2.81 3.58
C THR A 115 -26.25 -2.71 5.11
N ALA A 116 -25.09 -2.67 5.75
CA ALA A 116 -24.96 -2.67 7.19
C ALA A 116 -25.45 -1.36 7.84
N ASP A 117 -25.91 -1.45 9.09
CA ASP A 117 -26.19 -0.25 9.87
C ASP A 117 -24.89 0.50 10.19
N SER A 118 -24.85 1.79 9.82
CA SER A 118 -23.66 2.62 10.02
C SER A 118 -23.31 2.81 11.50
N GLY A 119 -24.29 2.79 12.40
CA GLY A 119 -24.12 2.91 13.84
C GLY A 119 -23.52 1.66 14.47
N GLU A 120 -23.91 0.48 14.01
CA GLU A 120 -23.29 -0.79 14.37
C GLU A 120 -21.81 -0.83 13.99
N ILE A 121 -21.49 -0.52 12.72
CA ILE A 121 -20.10 -0.43 12.25
C ILE A 121 -19.33 0.60 13.09
N GLU A 122 -19.89 1.80 13.28
CA GLU A 122 -19.25 2.83 14.09
C GLU A 122 -18.95 2.35 15.51
N ALA A 123 -19.87 1.62 16.13
CA ALA A 123 -19.68 1.02 17.45
C ALA A 123 -18.53 0.00 17.46
N MET A 124 -18.40 -0.84 16.44
CA MET A 124 -17.27 -1.79 16.32
C MET A 124 -15.92 -1.07 16.20
N LEU A 125 -15.91 0.09 15.54
CA LEU A 125 -14.69 0.85 15.22
C LEU A 125 -14.24 1.82 16.31
N ARG A 126 -15.05 2.07 17.35
CA ARG A 126 -14.70 3.01 18.45
C ARG A 126 -13.29 2.78 19.03
N PRO A 127 -12.81 1.55 19.26
CA PRO A 127 -11.47 1.32 19.81
C PRO A 127 -10.32 1.82 18.92
N LEU A 128 -10.54 2.00 17.61
CA LEU A 128 -9.51 2.45 16.66
C LEU A 128 -9.48 3.97 16.47
N GLY A 129 -10.46 4.69 17.04
CA GLY A 129 -10.70 6.10 16.78
C GLY A 129 -11.15 6.39 15.34
N LEU A 130 -11.59 7.63 15.10
CA LEU A 130 -12.12 8.08 13.80
C LEU A 130 -13.28 7.20 13.29
N SER A 131 -14.06 6.60 14.20
CA SER A 131 -15.06 5.57 13.92
C SER A 131 -16.06 5.99 12.85
N ARG A 132 -16.65 7.19 12.97
CA ARG A 132 -17.57 7.76 11.99
C ARG A 132 -16.96 7.90 10.59
N LYS A 133 -15.71 8.35 10.51
CA LYS A 133 -15.01 8.50 9.22
C LYS A 133 -14.74 7.13 8.59
N ARG A 134 -14.27 6.18 9.39
CA ARG A 134 -13.95 4.83 8.93
C ARG A 134 -15.20 4.05 8.53
N SER A 135 -16.31 4.19 9.26
CA SER A 135 -17.58 3.56 8.88
C SER A 135 -18.04 4.06 7.51
N MET A 136 -18.01 5.37 7.28
CA MET A 136 -18.31 5.94 5.95
C MET A 136 -17.36 5.43 4.86
N GLN A 137 -16.06 5.29 5.15
CA GLN A 137 -15.09 4.75 4.19
C GLN A 137 -15.35 3.26 3.88
N LEU A 138 -15.64 2.44 4.89
CA LEU A 138 -15.92 1.02 4.73
C LEU A 138 -17.20 0.78 3.94
N ILE A 139 -18.29 1.47 4.27
CA ILE A 139 -19.57 1.36 3.55
C ILE A 139 -19.39 1.88 2.12
N GLY A 140 -18.78 3.05 1.93
CA GLY A 140 -18.56 3.61 0.60
C GLY A 140 -17.63 2.74 -0.28
N MET A 141 -16.63 2.08 0.32
CA MET A 141 -15.79 1.08 -0.34
C MET A 141 -16.64 -0.11 -0.80
N ALA A 142 -17.45 -0.66 0.11
CA ALA A 142 -18.31 -1.81 -0.17
C ALA A 142 -19.34 -1.51 -1.27
N GLU A 143 -20.03 -0.37 -1.20
CA GLU A 143 -20.96 0.10 -2.25
C GLU A 143 -20.26 0.28 -3.61
N ALA A 144 -19.02 0.75 -3.62
CA ALA A 144 -18.25 0.88 -4.84
C ALA A 144 -17.88 -0.49 -5.44
N VAL A 145 -17.47 -1.45 -4.61
CA VAL A 145 -17.18 -2.83 -5.04
C VAL A 145 -18.43 -3.50 -5.59
N GLU A 146 -19.57 -3.42 -4.91
CA GLU A 146 -20.85 -3.99 -5.40
C GLU A 146 -21.24 -3.42 -6.77
N ARG A 147 -21.06 -2.11 -6.96
CA ARG A 147 -21.42 -1.44 -8.21
C ARG A 147 -20.43 -1.72 -9.36
N LEU A 148 -19.15 -1.86 -9.05
CA LEU A 148 -18.08 -2.00 -10.04
C LEU A 148 -17.72 -3.46 -10.34
N GLY A 149 -18.13 -4.39 -9.47
CA GLY A 149 -17.71 -5.78 -9.48
C GLY A 149 -16.37 -6.01 -8.77
N THR A 150 -16.11 -7.27 -8.41
CA THR A 150 -14.85 -7.69 -7.76
C THR A 150 -13.62 -7.52 -8.66
N ASP A 151 -13.82 -7.39 -9.97
CA ASP A 151 -12.77 -7.11 -10.96
C ASP A 151 -12.02 -5.78 -10.70
N VAL A 152 -12.59 -4.88 -9.89
CA VAL A 152 -11.92 -3.65 -9.43
C VAL A 152 -10.59 -3.93 -8.73
N PHE A 153 -10.40 -5.14 -8.19
CA PHE A 153 -9.16 -5.55 -7.54
C PHE A 153 -8.12 -6.15 -8.52
N GLU A 154 -8.47 -6.36 -9.79
CA GLU A 154 -7.53 -6.83 -10.83
C GLU A 154 -6.78 -5.67 -11.50
N ASP A 155 -7.42 -4.51 -11.67
CA ASP A 155 -6.80 -3.30 -12.25
C ASP A 155 -6.63 -2.18 -11.21
N TRP A 156 -5.49 -2.23 -10.53
CA TRP A 156 -5.16 -1.28 -9.47
C TRP A 156 -4.86 0.14 -9.96
N ARG A 157 -4.44 0.32 -11.23
CA ARG A 157 -3.98 1.61 -11.74
C ARG A 157 -5.13 2.51 -12.17
N GLU A 158 -6.19 1.93 -12.69
CA GLU A 158 -7.31 2.70 -13.25
C GLU A 158 -8.52 2.79 -12.33
N THR A 159 -8.73 1.80 -11.46
CA THR A 159 -10.02 1.67 -10.76
C THR A 159 -9.94 1.67 -9.25
N LEU A 160 -8.89 1.09 -8.68
CA LEU A 160 -8.82 0.85 -7.24
C LEU A 160 -8.52 2.11 -6.41
N ASP A 161 -7.83 3.11 -6.99
CA ASP A 161 -7.58 4.40 -6.34
C ASP A 161 -8.82 5.32 -6.28
N CYS A 162 -9.85 4.99 -7.07
CA CYS A 162 -11.15 5.67 -7.09
C CYS A 162 -12.13 5.08 -6.05
N VAL A 163 -11.77 3.98 -5.41
CA VAL A 163 -12.59 3.34 -4.37
C VAL A 163 -12.50 4.15 -3.07
N PRO A 164 -13.62 4.55 -2.44
CA PRO A 164 -13.60 5.34 -1.22
C PRO A 164 -12.72 4.72 -0.13
N GLY A 165 -11.82 5.53 0.45
CA GLY A 165 -10.91 5.05 1.48
C GLY A 165 -9.65 4.35 0.97
N ILE A 166 -9.56 4.01 -0.32
CA ILE A 166 -8.38 3.39 -0.94
C ILE A 166 -7.65 4.43 -1.79
N GLY A 167 -6.54 4.95 -1.27
CA GLY A 167 -5.66 5.85 -2.03
C GLY A 167 -4.59 5.09 -2.83
N ALA A 168 -3.72 5.83 -3.53
CA ALA A 168 -2.63 5.25 -4.34
C ALA A 168 -1.73 4.25 -3.58
N TYR A 169 -1.49 4.48 -2.29
CA TYR A 169 -0.79 3.51 -1.42
C TYR A 169 -1.58 2.21 -1.29
N GLY A 170 -2.86 2.30 -0.89
CA GLY A 170 -3.72 1.13 -0.65
C GLY A 170 -3.96 0.33 -1.93
N ALA A 171 -4.17 1.00 -3.05
CA ALA A 171 -4.32 0.36 -4.35
C ALA A 171 -3.08 -0.47 -4.73
N ARG A 172 -1.88 0.11 -4.56
CA ARG A 172 -0.61 -0.61 -4.78
C ARG A 172 -0.41 -1.75 -3.79
N ALA A 173 -0.77 -1.55 -2.53
CA ALA A 173 -0.63 -2.55 -1.48
C ALA A 173 -1.50 -3.77 -1.77
N ILE A 174 -2.79 -3.56 -2.04
CA ILE A 174 -3.73 -4.62 -2.43
C ILE A 174 -3.23 -5.35 -3.67
N ALA A 175 -2.81 -4.63 -4.72
CA ALA A 175 -2.30 -5.24 -5.95
C ALA A 175 -1.07 -6.14 -5.74
N CYS A 176 -0.13 -5.69 -4.91
CA CYS A 176 1.05 -6.47 -4.55
C CYS A 176 0.68 -7.70 -3.70
N PHE A 177 -0.14 -7.53 -2.67
CA PHE A 177 -0.44 -8.58 -1.71
C PHE A 177 -1.42 -9.62 -2.23
N ARG A 178 -2.30 -9.26 -3.17
CA ARG A 178 -3.27 -10.17 -3.79
C ARG A 178 -2.68 -10.90 -5.00
N CYS A 179 -2.15 -10.16 -5.97
CA CYS A 179 -1.80 -10.69 -7.28
C CYS A 179 -0.30 -10.95 -7.45
N ASP A 180 0.48 -10.90 -6.36
CA ASP A 180 1.94 -11.06 -6.34
C ASP A 180 2.67 -10.17 -7.36
N GLN A 181 2.08 -9.01 -7.68
CA GLN A 181 2.68 -8.08 -8.62
C GLN A 181 3.98 -7.53 -8.05
N LYS A 182 5.00 -7.43 -8.90
CA LYS A 182 6.33 -6.90 -8.57
C LYS A 182 6.33 -5.37 -8.38
N LEU A 183 5.55 -4.89 -7.42
CA LEU A 183 5.38 -3.48 -7.09
C LEU A 183 6.10 -3.13 -5.79
N GLY A 184 6.61 -1.90 -5.72
CA GLY A 184 7.08 -1.31 -4.46
C GLY A 184 5.95 -0.56 -3.75
N ILE A 185 5.88 -0.72 -2.43
CA ILE A 185 4.96 0.01 -1.57
C ILE A 185 5.76 1.02 -0.72
N VAL A 186 5.26 2.25 -0.58
CA VAL A 186 5.95 3.31 0.16
C VAL A 186 5.03 3.96 1.17
N ASP A 187 5.20 3.62 2.43
CA ASP A 187 4.71 4.42 3.56
C ASP A 187 5.83 5.34 4.09
N VAL A 188 5.53 6.07 5.17
CA VAL A 188 6.52 6.92 5.85
C VAL A 188 7.71 6.14 6.42
N ASN A 189 7.53 4.86 6.75
CA ASN A 189 8.58 4.01 7.30
C ASN A 189 9.53 3.50 6.22
N VAL A 190 8.98 3.02 5.10
CA VAL A 190 9.74 2.61 3.92
C VAL A 190 10.44 3.82 3.31
N ALA A 191 9.79 4.97 3.18
CA ALA A 191 10.45 6.20 2.71
C ALA A 191 11.68 6.56 3.58
N ARG A 192 11.57 6.40 4.91
CA ARG A 192 12.69 6.59 5.83
C ARG A 192 13.82 5.57 5.62
N ILE A 193 13.51 4.29 5.37
CA ILE A 193 14.51 3.28 5.00
C ILE A 193 15.22 3.71 3.71
N LEU A 194 14.47 3.99 2.65
CA LEU A 194 15.02 4.34 1.33
C LEU A 194 15.93 5.56 1.42
N ARG A 195 15.51 6.59 2.16
CA ARG A 195 16.32 7.78 2.44
C ARG A 195 17.66 7.43 3.06
N ARG A 196 17.65 6.62 4.13
CA ARG A 196 18.87 6.26 4.88
C ARG A 196 19.78 5.33 4.09
N VAL A 197 19.20 4.35 3.40
CA VAL A 197 19.94 3.35 2.63
C VAL A 197 20.55 3.99 1.39
N PHE A 198 19.80 4.76 0.61
CA PHE A 198 20.25 5.29 -0.69
C PHE A 198 20.76 6.74 -0.65
N ARG A 199 20.80 7.40 0.52
CA ARG A 199 21.12 8.83 0.69
C ARG A 199 20.28 9.75 -0.20
N ILE A 200 19.00 9.43 -0.34
CA ILE A 200 18.05 10.34 -0.98
C ILE A 200 17.99 11.61 -0.11
N SER A 201 18.03 12.79 -0.72
CA SER A 201 17.93 14.06 -0.01
C SER A 201 16.63 14.12 0.81
N ASN A 202 16.67 14.82 1.94
CA ASN A 202 15.45 15.08 2.72
C ASN A 202 14.44 15.81 1.84
N GLY A 203 13.18 15.44 1.95
CA GLY A 203 12.09 16.02 1.17
C GLY A 203 10.77 15.31 1.46
N ASP A 204 9.71 15.76 0.81
CA ASP A 204 8.38 15.15 0.89
C ASP A 204 8.46 13.64 0.58
N VAL A 205 7.90 12.81 1.45
CA VAL A 205 7.81 11.35 1.25
C VAL A 205 7.04 10.98 -0.02
N ARG A 206 6.22 11.90 -0.54
CA ARG A 206 5.50 11.76 -1.81
C ARG A 206 6.35 12.06 -3.03
N ALA A 207 7.61 12.47 -2.86
CA ALA A 207 8.51 12.72 -3.97
C ALA A 207 8.66 11.45 -4.84
N PRO A 208 8.53 11.54 -6.18
CA PRO A 208 8.55 10.39 -7.08
C PRO A 208 9.79 9.50 -6.96
N ILE A 209 10.89 10.04 -6.43
CA ILE A 209 12.14 9.30 -6.22
C ILE A 209 11.95 8.10 -5.26
N TYR A 210 11.15 8.23 -4.21
CA TYR A 210 10.91 7.13 -3.26
C TYR A 210 10.19 5.98 -3.92
N GLN A 211 9.11 6.29 -4.65
CA GLN A 211 8.35 5.28 -5.39
C GLN A 211 9.22 4.61 -6.45
N ARG A 212 10.10 5.35 -7.11
CA ARG A 212 11.03 4.79 -8.09
C ARG A 212 12.01 3.78 -7.50
N TYR A 213 12.59 4.07 -6.33
CA TYR A 213 13.45 3.10 -5.64
C TYR A 213 12.65 1.88 -5.16
N ALA A 214 11.46 2.10 -4.60
CA ALA A 214 10.60 0.99 -4.18
C ALA A 214 10.19 0.10 -5.35
N ASP A 215 9.83 0.66 -6.50
CA ASP A 215 9.47 -0.10 -7.70
C ASP A 215 10.66 -0.90 -8.24
N ALA A 216 11.88 -0.35 -8.15
CA ALA A 216 13.08 -1.10 -8.52
C ALA A 216 13.37 -2.25 -7.56
N ILE A 217 13.12 -2.06 -6.26
CA ILE A 217 13.21 -3.14 -5.25
C ILE A 217 12.15 -4.21 -5.53
N GLY A 218 10.89 -3.83 -5.78
CA GLY A 218 9.83 -4.76 -6.12
C GLY A 218 10.11 -5.56 -7.39
N ALA A 219 10.66 -4.92 -8.43
CA ALA A 219 11.06 -5.58 -9.67
C ALA A 219 12.21 -6.58 -9.48
N ALA A 220 13.19 -6.24 -8.63
CA ALA A 220 14.33 -7.11 -8.30
C ALA A 220 13.99 -8.20 -7.26
N ALA A 221 12.82 -8.11 -6.62
CA ALA A 221 12.45 -9.02 -5.54
C ALA A 221 12.23 -10.45 -6.06
N PRO A 222 12.72 -11.46 -5.31
CA PRO A 222 12.36 -12.86 -5.54
C PRO A 222 10.87 -13.08 -5.21
N ASP A 223 10.42 -12.46 -4.12
CA ASP A 223 9.03 -12.40 -3.68
C ASP A 223 8.73 -10.95 -3.27
N ALA A 224 7.92 -10.24 -4.07
CA ALA A 224 7.60 -8.84 -3.82
C ALA A 224 6.71 -8.66 -2.59
N ARG A 225 5.85 -9.62 -2.27
CA ARG A 225 4.97 -9.60 -1.11
C ARG A 225 5.78 -9.72 0.17
N ALA A 226 6.63 -10.73 0.27
CA ALA A 226 7.55 -10.90 1.39
C ALA A 226 8.52 -9.71 1.53
N THR A 227 9.04 -9.20 0.42
CA THR A 227 9.92 -8.02 0.42
C THR A 227 9.24 -6.79 1.01
N ASN A 228 8.01 -6.48 0.58
CA ASN A 228 7.30 -5.31 1.08
C ASN A 228 6.91 -5.48 2.56
N PHE A 229 6.43 -6.65 2.99
CA PHE A 229 6.18 -6.89 4.43
C PHE A 229 7.45 -6.79 5.27
N GLY A 230 8.57 -7.29 4.75
CA GLY A 230 9.88 -7.15 5.39
C GLY A 230 10.31 -5.69 5.54
N LEU A 231 10.15 -4.87 4.50
CA LEU A 231 10.43 -3.43 4.58
C LEU A 231 9.53 -2.71 5.58
N LEU A 232 8.24 -3.05 5.64
CA LEU A 232 7.30 -2.49 6.61
C LEU A 232 7.70 -2.87 8.06
N ASP A 233 8.10 -4.12 8.30
CA ASP A 233 8.51 -4.60 9.62
C ASP A 233 9.86 -4.05 10.07
N ILE A 234 10.85 -4.04 9.18
CA ILE A 234 12.13 -3.37 9.42
C ILE A 234 11.87 -1.90 9.73
N GLY A 235 11.00 -1.25 8.98
CA GLY A 235 10.69 0.17 9.15
C GLY A 235 10.07 0.48 10.50
N ALA A 236 9.12 -0.35 10.94
CA ALA A 236 8.42 -0.19 12.20
C ALA A 236 9.29 -0.53 13.43
N GLY A 237 10.04 -1.65 13.39
CA GLY A 237 10.71 -2.19 14.59
C GLY A 237 12.22 -1.93 14.70
N VAL A 238 12.91 -1.74 13.56
CA VAL A 238 14.39 -1.72 13.52
C VAL A 238 14.92 -0.38 13.03
N CYS A 239 14.51 0.04 11.83
CA CYS A 239 14.85 1.32 11.23
C CYS A 239 13.86 2.43 11.64
N ALA A 240 13.44 2.44 12.90
CA ALA A 240 12.56 3.45 13.50
C ALA A 240 13.24 4.85 13.58
N THR A 241 12.57 5.85 14.17
CA THR A 241 13.15 7.19 14.37
C THR A 241 14.50 7.11 15.09
N SER A 242 14.55 6.32 16.17
CA SER A 242 15.77 5.86 16.84
C SER A 242 16.13 4.46 16.32
N PRO A 243 17.03 4.34 15.33
CA PRO A 243 17.28 3.07 14.66
C PRO A 243 18.20 2.15 15.48
N LYS A 244 17.90 0.85 15.46
CA LYS A 244 18.75 -0.20 16.03
C LYS A 244 19.71 -0.73 14.95
N CYS A 245 20.66 0.12 14.53
CA CYS A 245 21.47 -0.14 13.33
C CYS A 245 22.28 -1.45 13.41
N VAL A 246 22.79 -1.82 14.58
CA VAL A 246 23.61 -3.03 14.79
C VAL A 246 22.86 -4.31 14.41
N ILE A 247 21.55 -4.36 14.62
CA ILE A 247 20.71 -5.52 14.29
C ILE A 247 19.93 -5.34 12.99
N CYS A 248 20.20 -4.27 12.23
CA CYS A 248 19.48 -3.99 11.00
C CYS A 248 19.98 -4.89 9.87
N PRO A 249 19.13 -5.68 9.20
CA PRO A 249 19.58 -6.57 8.12
C PRO A 249 20.13 -5.78 6.92
N LEU A 250 19.81 -4.48 6.82
CA LEU A 250 20.25 -3.61 5.74
C LEU A 250 21.55 -2.85 6.06
N GLU A 251 22.17 -3.11 7.22
CA GLU A 251 23.30 -2.35 7.77
C GLU A 251 24.50 -2.26 6.80
N ALA A 252 24.99 -3.40 6.30
CA ALA A 252 26.10 -3.47 5.35
C ALA A 252 25.87 -2.66 4.06
N HIS A 253 24.60 -2.48 3.67
CA HIS A 253 24.21 -1.70 2.50
C HIS A 253 23.75 -0.28 2.86
N CYS A 254 23.64 0.10 4.13
CA CYS A 254 23.06 1.37 4.54
C CYS A 254 24.09 2.51 4.45
N SER A 255 23.91 3.42 3.50
CA SER A 255 24.84 4.52 3.31
C SER A 255 24.89 5.48 4.51
N ARG A 256 23.80 5.69 5.25
CA ARG A 256 23.80 6.49 6.48
C ARG A 256 24.69 5.85 7.56
N TYR A 257 24.61 4.53 7.72
CA TYR A 257 25.36 3.84 8.77
C TYR A 257 26.86 3.88 8.48
N ARG A 258 27.27 3.57 7.23
CA ARG A 258 28.68 3.57 6.80
C ARG A 258 29.39 4.92 6.97
N VAL A 259 28.66 6.04 7.00
CA VAL A 259 29.23 7.37 7.27
C VAL A 259 29.45 7.57 8.76
N ARG A 260 28.51 7.14 9.60
CA ARG A 260 28.61 7.27 11.06
C ARG A 260 29.62 6.31 11.69
N SER A 261 29.94 5.22 11.02
CA SER A 261 30.90 4.20 11.48
C SER A 261 32.34 4.47 11.03
N ARG A 262 32.62 5.57 10.32
CA ARG A 262 34.00 6.00 10.08
C ARG A 262 34.50 6.72 11.33
N PRO A 263 35.67 6.32 11.90
CA PRO A 263 36.32 7.12 12.93
C PRO A 263 36.50 8.54 12.40
N GLU A 264 36.23 9.54 13.24
CA GLU A 264 36.70 10.91 12.98
C GLU A 264 38.24 10.82 12.94
N THR A 265 38.80 10.94 11.74
CA THR A 265 40.24 11.08 11.51
C THR A 265 40.68 12.48 11.88
#